data_AF-A0A9P5ZT16-F1
#
_entry.id   AF-A0A9P5ZT16-F1
#
_cell.length_a   1.000
_cell.length_b   1.000
_cell.length_c   1.000
_cell.angle_alpha   90.00
_cell.angle_beta   90.00
_cell.angle_gamma   90.00
#
_symmetry.space_group_name_H-M   'P 1'
#
loop_
_entity.id
_entity.type
_entity.pdbx_description
1 polymer ?
#
loop_
_entity_poly.entity_id
_entity_poly.type
_entity_poly.pdbx_seq_one_letter_code
_entity_poly.pdbx_strand_id
1 'polypeptide(L)'
;MAKDSNKSKKQASTASASSASSNGNPNTDKVTVYTSDTLDRGFLIEHTEEILGKKPFNWQIDAAAAILCGEDVVLDVGTGCGKSLCFSIPLVLNNTDVALRVTPLTALIIDQAESSNLQSITLCSKTMVVHEAKTLYKHI
;
A
#
# COMPACT_ATOMS: atom_id res chain seq x y z
N MET A 1 -0.58 67.57 2.03
CA MET A 1 -1.79 68.20 2.58
C MET A 1 -2.96 67.27 2.33
N ALA A 2 -3.68 66.95 3.41
CA ALA A 2 -5.08 66.56 3.52
C ALA A 2 -5.62 65.41 2.64
N LYS A 3 -6.43 64.48 3.13
CA LYS A 3 -6.80 63.92 4.43
C LYS A 3 -7.94 62.95 4.08
N ASP A 4 -8.21 62.05 5.02
CA ASP A 4 -9.46 61.31 5.21
C ASP A 4 -9.66 60.00 4.46
N SER A 5 -10.16 58.94 5.09
CA SER A 5 -10.28 58.57 6.50
C SER A 5 -10.98 57.21 6.50
N ASN A 6 -10.49 56.30 7.35
CA ASN A 6 -11.32 55.41 8.18
C ASN A 6 -12.11 54.28 7.49
N LYS A 7 -11.88 53.02 7.88
CA LYS A 7 -12.68 52.36 8.94
C LYS A 7 -12.47 50.83 9.04
N SER A 8 -11.96 50.43 10.22
CA SER A 8 -12.29 49.25 11.05
C SER A 8 -12.27 47.81 10.51
N LYS A 9 -11.63 46.98 11.35
CA LYS A 9 -12.04 45.63 11.82
C LYS A 9 -12.00 44.53 10.75
N LYS A 10 -11.49 43.31 11.01
CA LYS A 10 -11.80 42.44 12.15
C LYS A 10 -10.83 41.24 12.12
N GLN A 11 -10.46 40.76 13.30
CA GLN A 11 -9.77 39.49 13.53
C GLN A 11 -10.61 38.28 13.11
N ALA A 12 -9.90 37.18 12.83
CA ALA A 12 -10.24 35.76 13.00
C ALA A 12 -11.72 35.35 12.97
N SER A 13 -12.09 34.46 12.05
CA SER A 13 -13.00 33.31 12.30
C SER A 13 -13.40 32.61 10.98
N THR A 14 -13.09 31.31 10.92
CA THR A 14 -13.96 30.21 10.46
C THR A 14 -14.92 30.43 9.27
N ALA A 15 -14.67 29.67 8.20
CA ALA A 15 -15.70 29.10 7.31
C ALA A 15 -15.32 27.61 7.17
N SER A 16 -15.87 26.64 7.92
CA SER A 16 -17.23 26.11 7.99
C SER A 16 -17.91 25.79 6.65
N ALA A 17 -18.48 24.57 6.63
CA ALA A 17 -19.25 23.85 5.60
C ALA A 17 -18.40 22.88 4.73
N SER A 18 -18.64 21.57 4.69
CA SER A 18 -19.90 20.87 4.91
C SER A 18 -19.70 19.49 5.56
N SER A 19 -20.50 19.29 6.60
CA SER A 19 -20.76 18.04 7.29
C SER A 19 -21.50 17.06 6.37
N ALA A 20 -20.85 15.97 5.98
CA ALA A 20 -21.55 14.76 5.58
C ALA A 20 -21.78 13.92 6.84
N SER A 21 -22.90 14.18 7.51
CA SER A 21 -23.46 13.25 8.48
C SER A 21 -23.89 12.00 7.71
N SER A 22 -23.21 10.88 7.94
CA SER A 22 -23.78 9.56 7.70
C SER A 22 -23.66 8.75 8.98
N ASN A 23 -24.77 8.72 9.72
CA ASN A 23 -25.03 7.64 10.67
C ASN A 23 -25.14 6.35 9.86
N GLY A 24 -24.19 5.43 10.04
CA GLY A 24 -24.19 4.12 9.39
C GLY A 24 -23.17 3.17 10.01
N ASN A 25 -23.65 2.28 10.88
CA ASN A 25 -23.17 0.93 11.22
C ASN A 25 -21.62 0.65 11.29
N PRO A 26 -21.05 0.23 12.43
CA PRO A 26 -19.59 0.05 12.60
C PRO A 26 -19.03 -1.25 11.99
N ASN A 27 -19.46 -1.65 10.79
CA ASN A 27 -18.93 -2.86 10.16
C ASN A 27 -18.81 -2.72 8.63
N THR A 28 -17.72 -2.09 8.16
CA THR A 28 -17.31 -2.10 6.75
C THR A 28 -15.79 -2.02 6.62
N ASP A 29 -15.10 -3.16 6.75
CA ASP A 29 -13.73 -3.33 6.25
C ASP A 29 -13.79 -3.36 4.71
N LYS A 30 -13.97 -2.20 4.07
CA LYS A 30 -13.95 -2.10 2.60
C LYS A 30 -12.51 -2.00 2.15
N VAL A 31 -12.10 -2.92 1.27
CA VAL A 31 -10.84 -2.81 0.52
C VAL A 31 -10.80 -1.45 -0.15
N THR A 32 -9.76 -0.65 0.13
CA THR A 32 -9.56 0.65 -0.51
C THR A 32 -9.17 0.40 -1.97
N VAL A 33 -10.09 0.67 -2.88
CA VAL A 33 -9.82 0.68 -4.32
C VAL A 33 -9.45 2.11 -4.71
N TYR A 34 -8.27 2.27 -5.30
CA TYR A 34 -7.80 3.57 -5.75
C TYR A 34 -8.36 3.87 -7.14
N THR A 35 -8.56 5.15 -7.43
CA THR A 35 -8.83 5.61 -8.81
C THR A 35 -7.59 6.34 -9.31
N SER A 36 -7.36 6.36 -10.63
CA SER A 36 -6.18 6.95 -11.28
C SER A 36 -5.91 8.42 -10.92
N ASP A 37 -6.92 9.17 -10.50
CA ASP A 37 -6.87 10.55 -10.01
C ASP A 37 -6.49 10.66 -8.52
N THR A 38 -6.73 9.61 -7.74
CA THR A 38 -6.40 9.55 -6.31
C THR A 38 -5.04 8.92 -6.01
N LEU A 39 -4.47 8.17 -6.97
CA LEU A 39 -3.20 7.48 -6.80
C LEU A 39 -2.01 8.37 -7.21
N ASP A 40 -1.28 8.89 -6.23
CA ASP A 40 -0.04 9.60 -6.48
C ASP A 40 1.13 8.63 -6.72
N ARG A 41 1.57 8.56 -7.98
CA ARG A 41 2.69 7.72 -8.43
C ARG A 41 4.03 8.18 -7.85
N GLY A 42 4.22 9.49 -7.64
CA GLY A 42 5.44 10.04 -7.05
C GLY A 42 5.58 9.59 -5.60
N PHE A 43 4.50 9.74 -4.84
CA PHE A 43 4.39 9.24 -3.47
C PHE A 43 4.65 7.73 -3.39
N LEU A 44 4.05 6.94 -4.30
CA LEU A 44 4.24 5.48 -4.32
C LEU A 44 5.70 5.09 -4.56
N ILE A 45 6.42 5.80 -5.44
CA ILE A 45 7.85 5.56 -5.70
C ILE A 45 8.69 5.86 -4.45
N GLU A 46 8.47 7.02 -3.83
CA GLU A 46 9.20 7.46 -2.63
C GLU A 46 8.98 6.48 -1.48
N HIS A 47 7.73 6.16 -1.15
CA HIS A 47 7.40 5.19 -0.09
C HIS A 47 7.93 3.78 -0.37
N THR A 48 7.95 3.36 -1.64
CA THR A 48 8.55 2.07 -2.02
C THR A 48 10.05 2.07 -1.73
N GLU A 49 10.76 3.14 -2.07
CA GLU A 49 12.20 3.25 -1.84
C GLU A 49 12.52 3.31 -0.33
N GLU A 50 11.70 4.01 0.45
CA GLU A 50 11.84 4.10 1.91
C GLU A 50 11.60 2.76 2.61
N ILE A 51 10.53 2.04 2.28
CA ILE A 51 10.13 0.81 2.97
C ILE A 51 10.87 -0.42 2.44
N LEU A 52 11.02 -0.53 1.11
CA LEU A 52 11.64 -1.69 0.48
C LEU A 52 13.13 -1.50 0.19
N GLY A 53 13.68 -0.30 0.39
CA GLY A 53 15.11 -0.01 0.15
C GLY A 53 15.54 -0.13 -1.31
N LYS A 54 14.58 -0.14 -2.25
CA LYS A 54 14.81 -0.32 -3.69
C LYS A 54 13.93 0.63 -4.47
N LYS A 55 14.56 1.42 -5.36
CA LYS A 55 13.83 2.26 -6.31
C LYS A 55 13.15 1.39 -7.38
N PRO A 56 11.81 1.45 -7.51
CA PRO A 56 11.09 0.67 -8.51
C PRO A 56 11.26 1.26 -9.92
N PHE A 57 11.19 0.41 -10.94
CA PHE A 57 11.10 0.82 -12.33
C PHE A 57 9.68 1.30 -12.67
N ASN A 58 9.56 2.18 -13.67
CA ASN A 58 8.25 2.71 -14.11
C ASN A 58 7.23 1.61 -14.41
N TRP A 59 7.63 0.54 -15.12
CA TRP A 59 6.73 -0.56 -15.43
C TRP A 59 6.26 -1.35 -14.19
N GLN A 60 7.05 -1.36 -13.11
CA GLN A 60 6.66 -1.99 -11.85
C GLN A 60 5.62 -1.14 -11.13
N ILE A 61 5.76 0.18 -11.20
CA ILE A 61 4.77 1.15 -10.69
C ILE A 61 3.49 1.07 -11.51
N ASP A 62 3.56 0.95 -12.83
CA ASP A 62 2.38 0.78 -13.69
C ASP A 62 1.58 -0.47 -13.30
N ALA A 63 2.28 -1.59 -13.11
CA ALA A 63 1.67 -2.84 -12.67
C ALA A 63 1.04 -2.71 -11.27
N ALA A 64 1.76 -2.11 -10.32
CA ALA A 64 1.26 -1.92 -8.97
C ALA A 64 0.07 -0.95 -8.91
N ALA A 65 0.09 0.10 -9.73
CA ALA A 65 -1.02 1.04 -9.84
C ALA A 65 -2.28 0.35 -10.36
N ALA A 66 -2.16 -0.48 -11.40
CA ALA A 66 -3.28 -1.27 -11.90
C ALA A 66 -3.84 -2.23 -10.83
N ILE A 67 -2.97 -2.88 -10.05
CA ILE A 67 -3.39 -3.73 -8.91
C ILE A 67 -4.15 -2.90 -7.85
N LEU A 68 -3.64 -1.71 -7.49
CA LEU A 68 -4.27 -0.82 -6.52
C LEU A 68 -5.62 -0.24 -7.01
N CYS A 69 -5.76 -0.10 -8.32
CA CYS A 69 -7.03 0.27 -8.96
C CYS A 69 -8.03 -0.91 -9.05
N GLY A 70 -7.65 -2.10 -8.56
CA GLY A 70 -8.50 -3.30 -8.59
C GLY A 70 -8.57 -3.97 -9.96
N GLU A 71 -7.59 -3.73 -10.83
CA GLU A 71 -7.51 -4.37 -12.15
C GLU A 71 -6.80 -5.73 -12.08
N ASP A 72 -7.23 -6.66 -12.94
CA ASP A 72 -6.54 -7.94 -13.14
C ASP A 72 -5.34 -7.76 -14.08
N VAL A 73 -4.13 -8.02 -13.58
CA VAL A 73 -2.88 -7.77 -14.31
C VAL A 73 -2.16 -9.07 -14.68
N VAL A 74 -1.83 -9.22 -15.97
CA VAL A 74 -0.90 -10.25 -16.46
C VAL A 74 0.43 -9.60 -16.81
N LEU A 75 1.51 -10.04 -16.17
CA LEU A 75 2.87 -9.57 -16.42
C LEU A 75 3.67 -10.60 -17.20
N ASP A 76 4.07 -10.27 -18.43
CA ASP A 76 5.03 -11.05 -19.21
C ASP A 76 6.42 -10.42 -19.10
N VAL A 77 7.22 -10.94 -18.17
CA VAL A 77 8.56 -10.41 -17.87
C VAL A 77 9.51 -11.57 -17.56
N GLY A 78 10.73 -11.48 -18.06
CA GLY A 78 11.79 -12.47 -17.85
C GLY A 78 12.09 -12.78 -16.38
N THR A 79 12.77 -13.90 -16.15
CA THR A 79 13.34 -14.24 -14.85
C THR A 79 14.44 -13.25 -14.45
N GLY A 80 14.55 -12.93 -13.16
CA GLY A 80 15.56 -11.97 -12.66
C GLY A 80 15.21 -10.49 -12.84
N CYS A 81 14.18 -10.15 -13.63
CA CYS A 81 13.78 -8.76 -13.88
C CYS A 81 13.06 -8.07 -12.70
N GLY A 82 12.96 -8.71 -11.54
CA GLY A 82 12.34 -8.08 -10.36
C GLY A 82 10.82 -8.07 -10.33
N LYS A 83 10.13 -8.95 -11.08
CA LYS A 83 8.66 -9.08 -11.05
C LYS A 83 8.05 -9.28 -9.66
N SER A 84 8.78 -9.86 -8.71
CA SER A 84 8.30 -10.03 -7.33
C SER A 84 8.00 -8.70 -6.63
N LEU A 85 8.71 -7.62 -7.00
CA LEU A 85 8.52 -6.29 -6.42
C LEU A 85 7.13 -5.73 -6.73
N CYS A 86 6.56 -6.05 -7.89
CA CYS A 86 5.22 -5.60 -8.30
C CYS A 86 4.12 -6.04 -7.32
N PHE A 87 4.29 -7.18 -6.65
CA PHE A 87 3.33 -7.66 -5.64
C PHE A 87 3.56 -7.04 -4.26
N SER A 88 4.74 -6.49 -4.01
CA SER A 88 5.10 -5.88 -2.72
C SER A 88 4.79 -4.39 -2.68
N ILE A 89 4.88 -3.69 -3.82
CA ILE A 89 4.59 -2.25 -3.91
C ILE A 89 3.18 -1.90 -3.40
N PRO A 90 2.09 -2.62 -3.74
CA PRO A 90 0.76 -2.28 -3.22
C PRO A 90 0.67 -2.27 -1.68
N LEU A 91 1.50 -3.06 -0.99
CA LEU A 91 1.48 -3.20 0.46
C LEU A 91 2.17 -2.04 1.20
N VAL A 92 2.88 -1.16 0.49
CA VAL A 92 3.63 -0.05 1.14
C VAL A 92 2.72 1.12 1.53
N LEU A 93 1.47 1.13 1.05
CA LEU A 93 0.53 2.22 1.31
C LEU A 93 -0.17 2.10 2.67
N ASN A 94 -0.41 0.88 3.15
CA ASN A 94 -1.14 0.65 4.39
C ASN A 94 -0.64 -0.63 5.08
N ASN A 95 -0.32 -0.51 6.37
CA ASN A 95 0.19 -1.60 7.19
C ASN A 95 -0.85 -2.70 7.47
N THR A 96 -2.12 -2.47 7.14
CA THR A 96 -3.20 -3.46 7.29
C THR A 96 -3.43 -4.29 6.03
N ASP A 97 -2.79 -3.92 4.91
CA ASP A 97 -2.96 -4.63 3.65
C ASP A 97 -2.20 -5.97 3.66
N VAL A 98 -2.78 -6.98 3.03
CA VAL A 98 -2.23 -8.33 2.97
C VAL A 98 -2.22 -8.82 1.52
N ALA A 99 -1.08 -9.33 1.07
CA ALA A 99 -0.98 -10.03 -0.21
C ALA A 99 -0.81 -11.55 0.00
N LEU A 100 -1.58 -12.33 -0.76
CA LEU A 100 -1.40 -13.77 -0.86
C LEU A 100 -0.62 -14.10 -2.13
N ARG A 101 0.59 -14.64 -1.98
CA ARG A 101 1.41 -15.11 -3.10
C ARG A 101 1.38 -16.63 -3.18
N VAL A 102 0.85 -17.15 -4.28
CA VAL A 102 0.86 -18.59 -4.58
C VAL A 102 2.01 -18.88 -5.53
N THR A 103 2.92 -19.78 -5.16
CA THR A 103 3.99 -20.23 -6.05
C THR A 103 4.09 -21.76 -6.02
N PRO A 104 4.44 -22.40 -7.15
CA PRO A 104 4.41 -23.86 -7.27
C PRO A 104 5.60 -24.56 -6.59
N LEU A 105 6.72 -23.88 -6.38
CA LEU A 105 7.95 -24.48 -5.87
C LEU A 105 8.24 -24.00 -4.45
N THR A 106 8.33 -24.93 -3.50
CA THR A 106 8.67 -24.62 -2.10
C THR A 106 9.98 -23.84 -1.96
N ALA A 107 10.99 -24.15 -2.78
CA ALA A 107 12.25 -23.40 -2.79
C ALA A 107 12.05 -21.91 -3.13
N LEU A 108 11.13 -21.60 -4.07
CA LEU A 108 10.81 -20.21 -4.42
C LEU A 108 10.04 -19.50 -3.31
N ILE A 109 9.16 -20.22 -2.58
CA ILE A 109 8.46 -19.63 -1.44
C ILE A 109 9.46 -19.19 -0.36
N ILE A 110 10.41 -20.06 -0.02
CA ILE A 110 11.44 -19.78 0.99
C ILE A 110 12.33 -18.60 0.55
N ASP A 111 12.85 -18.63 -0.68
CA ASP A 111 13.70 -17.56 -1.22
C ASP A 111 12.99 -16.19 -1.21
N GLN A 112 11.70 -16.16 -1.55
CA GLN A 112 10.92 -14.93 -1.57
C GLN A 112 10.57 -14.41 -0.17
N ALA A 113 10.45 -15.28 0.82
CA ALA A 113 10.20 -14.89 2.19
C ALA A 113 11.45 -14.35 2.87
N GLU A 114 12.61 -14.99 2.63
CA GLU A 114 13.91 -14.56 3.17
C GLU A 114 14.40 -13.24 2.54
N SER A 115 14.02 -12.97 1.28
CA SER A 115 14.41 -11.74 0.57
C SER A 115 13.41 -10.58 0.69
N SER A 116 12.31 -10.78 1.43
CA SER A 116 11.27 -9.76 1.62
C SER A 116 11.64 -8.80 2.77
N ASN A 117 11.53 -7.50 2.51
CA ASN A 117 11.61 -6.47 3.55
C ASN A 117 10.28 -6.26 4.28
N LEU A 118 9.21 -6.91 3.80
CA LEU A 118 7.89 -6.91 4.42
C LEU A 118 7.73 -8.13 5.32
N GLN A 119 6.96 -7.96 6.41
CA GLN A 119 6.55 -9.06 7.26
C GLN A 119 5.80 -10.10 6.42
N SER A 120 6.26 -11.34 6.45
CA SER A 120 5.67 -12.41 5.65
C SER A 120 5.57 -13.71 6.44
N ILE A 121 4.50 -14.45 6.17
CA ILE A 121 4.27 -15.78 6.71
C ILE A 121 4.32 -16.78 5.56
N THR A 122 5.22 -17.74 5.66
CA THR A 122 5.39 -18.78 4.64
C THR A 122 4.65 -20.05 5.02
N LEU A 123 3.72 -20.47 4.16
CA LEU A 123 2.99 -21.73 4.31
C LEU A 123 3.47 -22.74 3.27
N CYS A 124 4.17 -23.77 3.73
CA CYS A 124 4.57 -24.92 2.93
C CYS A 124 4.70 -26.16 3.82
N SER A 125 4.78 -27.36 3.22
CA SER A 125 4.92 -28.61 3.98
C SER A 125 6.09 -28.57 4.98
N LYS A 126 7.17 -27.84 4.67
CA LYS A 126 8.34 -27.70 5.55
C LYS A 126 8.08 -26.75 6.73
N THR A 127 7.41 -25.62 6.52
CA THR A 127 7.12 -24.65 7.58
C THR A 127 5.97 -25.06 8.49
N MET A 128 5.02 -25.85 7.98
CA MET A 128 3.89 -26.39 8.77
C MET A 128 4.33 -27.36 9.87
N VAL A 129 5.49 -28.01 9.75
CA VAL A 129 6.03 -28.96 10.75
C VAL A 129 6.82 -28.25 11.85
N VAL A 130 7.45 -27.11 11.53
CA VAL A 130 8.34 -26.38 12.45
C VAL A 130 7.56 -25.42 13.36
N HIS A 131 6.45 -24.88 12.88
CA HIS A 131 5.58 -24.01 13.65
C HIS A 131 4.26 -24.73 13.92
N GLU A 132 4.09 -25.32 15.11
CA GLU A 132 2.74 -25.58 15.62
C GLU A 132 1.92 -24.29 15.49
N ALA A 133 0.68 -24.41 14.98
CA ALA A 133 -0.18 -23.30 14.58
C ALA A 133 -0.35 -22.17 15.63
N LYS A 134 0.00 -22.42 16.90
CA LYS A 134 -0.02 -21.44 17.99
C LYS A 134 1.16 -20.45 18.02
N THR A 135 2.29 -20.77 17.39
CA THR A 135 3.50 -19.91 17.44
C THR A 135 3.56 -18.92 16.27
N LEU A 136 2.80 -19.18 15.20
CA LEU A 136 2.75 -18.36 13.98
C LEU A 136 2.21 -16.94 14.20
N TYR A 137 1.40 -16.72 15.24
CA TYR A 137 0.77 -15.43 15.54
C TYR A 137 1.47 -14.62 16.64
N LYS A 138 2.61 -15.09 17.16
CA LYS A 138 3.22 -14.49 18.37
C LYS A 138 4.04 -13.23 18.13
N HIS A 139 4.21 -12.83 16.87
CA HIS A 139 5.07 -11.72 16.44
C HIS A 139 4.41 -10.77 15.43
N ILE A 140 3.09 -10.85 15.28
CA ILE A 140 2.25 -9.84 14.63
C ILE A 140 1.55 -9.07 15.76
#